data_AF-A0AAW6NW61-F1
#
_entry.id   AF-A0AAW6NW61-F1
#
_cell.length_a   1.000
_cell.length_b   1.000
_cell.length_c   1.000
_cell.angle_alpha   90.00
_cell.angle_beta   90.00
_cell.angle_gamma   90.00
#
_symmetry.space_group_name_H-M   'P 1'
#
loop_
_entity.id
_entity.type
_entity.pdbx_description
1 polymer ?
#
loop_
_entity_poly.entity_id
_entity_poly.type
_entity_poly.pdbx_seq_one_letter_code
_entity_poly.pdbx_strand_id
1 'polypeptide(L)' 'MTARKNTQSRRNYLVKCPCPICSKDSEHSYNRVQKGAQLLCPYCSALFKSSQRF' A
#
# COMPACT_ATOMS: atom_id res chain seq x y z
N MET A 1 -4.41 7.17 -31.50
CA MET A 1 -4.80 6.10 -30.55
C MET A 1 -4.03 6.28 -29.23
N THR A 2 -4.78 6.54 -28.15
CA THR A 2 -4.48 6.34 -26.71
C THR A 2 -3.02 6.33 -26.22
N ALA A 3 -2.47 7.51 -25.91
CA ALA A 3 -1.31 7.67 -25.01
C ALA A 3 -1.68 7.45 -23.51
N ARG A 4 -2.45 6.39 -23.20
CA ARG A 4 -2.96 6.08 -21.84
C ARG A 4 -2.22 4.93 -21.15
N LYS A 5 -0.90 4.78 -21.33
CA LYS A 5 -0.14 3.67 -20.71
C LYS A 5 1.15 4.05 -19.99
N ASN A 6 1.45 5.33 -19.75
CA ASN A 6 2.72 5.72 -19.12
C ASN A 6 2.61 6.75 -17.98
N THR A 7 1.49 6.74 -17.22
CA THR A 7 1.39 7.46 -15.95
C THR A 7 1.31 6.53 -14.73
N GLN A 8 1.08 5.23 -14.95
CA GLN A 8 1.10 4.21 -13.88
C GLN A 8 2.51 3.93 -13.33
N SER A 9 3.56 4.20 -14.12
CA SER A 9 4.96 3.94 -13.74
C SER A 9 5.44 4.77 -12.54
N ARG A 10 4.86 5.96 -12.32
CA ARG A 10 5.32 6.90 -11.27
C ARG A 10 4.80 6.60 -9.86
N ARG A 11 3.98 5.56 -9.65
CA ARG A 11 3.42 5.20 -8.32
C ARG A 11 3.76 3.78 -7.88
N ASN A 12 4.88 3.25 -8.35
CA ASN A 12 5.46 1.97 -7.93
C ASN A 12 6.51 2.13 -6.81
N TYR A 13 6.34 3.11 -5.93
CA TYR A 13 7.14 3.19 -4.71
C TYR A 13 6.43 2.49 -3.56
N LEU A 14 7.23 1.97 -2.63
CA LEU A 14 6.75 1.44 -1.36
C LEU A 14 6.57 2.59 -0.38
N VAL A 15 5.49 2.55 0.40
CA VAL A 15 5.28 3.42 1.55
C VAL A 15 5.21 2.58 2.81
N LYS A 16 5.75 3.15 3.89
CA LYS A 16 5.62 2.60 5.23
C LYS A 16 4.25 2.96 5.79
N CYS A 17 3.53 1.96 6.24
CA CYS A 17 2.30 2.16 6.99
C CYS A 17 2.29 1.26 8.23
N PRO A 18 1.83 1.77 9.39
CA PRO A 18 1.80 1.00 10.61
C PRO A 18 0.69 -0.06 10.55
N CYS A 19 1.05 -1.29 10.89
CA CYS A 19 0.05 -2.35 11.05
C CYS A 19 -0.78 -2.09 12.33
N PRO A 20 -2.12 -2.05 12.26
CA PRO A 20 -2.97 -1.83 13.42
C PRO A 20 -2.99 -2.99 14.42
N ILE A 21 -2.40 -4.14 14.07
CA ILE A 21 -2.42 -5.36 14.87
C ILE A 21 -1.14 -5.51 15.69
N CYS A 22 0.02 -5.27 15.09
CA CYS A 22 1.31 -5.44 15.76
C CYS A 22 2.11 -4.13 15.89
N SER A 23 1.55 -3.00 15.48
CA SER A 23 2.15 -1.66 15.57
C SER A 23 3.53 -1.53 14.90
N LYS A 24 3.87 -2.45 13.98
CA LYS A 24 5.11 -2.40 13.19
C LYS A 24 4.86 -1.75 11.84
N ASP A 25 5.81 -0.97 11.37
CA ASP A 25 5.77 -0.34 10.06
C ASP A 25 6.01 -1.38 8.96
N SER A 26 5.00 -1.59 8.12
CA SER A 26 5.05 -2.47 6.97
C SER A 26 5.16 -1.69 5.67
N GLU A 27 6.02 -2.13 4.76
CA GLU A 27 6.20 -1.51 3.45
C GLU A 27 5.24 -2.11 2.41
N HIS A 28 4.42 -1.25 1.82
CA HIS A 28 3.41 -1.63 0.83
C HIS A 28 3.39 -0.68 -0.35
N SER A 29 3.00 -1.17 -1.53
CA SER A 29 2.89 -0.32 -2.72
C SER A 29 1.93 0.84 -2.48
N TYR A 30 2.35 2.07 -2.76
CA TYR A 30 1.53 3.26 -2.59
C TYR A 30 0.13 3.13 -3.21
N ASN A 31 0.05 2.60 -4.43
CA ASN A 31 -1.24 2.36 -5.09
C ASN A 31 -2.17 1.41 -4.32
N ARG A 32 -1.64 0.40 -3.62
CA ARG A 32 -2.45 -0.52 -2.79
C ARG A 32 -2.97 0.19 -1.55
N VAL A 33 -2.09 0.96 -0.90
CA VAL A 33 -2.41 1.75 0.30
C VAL A 33 -3.44 2.84 -0.02
N GLN A 34 -3.21 3.64 -1.07
CA GLN A 34 -4.11 4.70 -1.51
C GLN A 34 -5.51 4.18 -1.91
N LYS A 35 -5.58 3.00 -2.54
CA LYS A 35 -6.86 2.38 -2.93
C LYS A 35 -7.58 1.67 -1.78
N GLY A 36 -7.03 1.68 -0.56
CA GLY A 36 -7.61 0.97 0.58
C GLY A 36 -7.66 -0.55 0.38
N ALA A 37 -6.72 -1.11 -0.38
CA ALA A 37 -6.62 -2.54 -0.58
C ALA A 37 -6.31 -3.26 0.74
N GLN A 38 -6.64 -4.55 0.81
CA GLN A 38 -6.21 -5.39 1.92
C GLN A 38 -4.71 -5.67 1.79
N LEU A 39 -3.97 -5.40 2.87
CA LEU A 39 -2.53 -5.52 3.00
C LEU A 39 -2.21 -6.66 3.96
N LEU A 40 -1.14 -7.39 3.68
CA LEU A 40 -0.63 -8.45 4.56
C LEU A 40 0.57 -7.90 5.33
N CYS A 41 0.50 -7.86 6.66
CA CYS A 41 1.66 -7.48 7.45
C CYS A 41 2.71 -8.60 7.44
N PRO A 42 3.98 -8.34 7.06
CA PRO A 42 5.04 -9.36 7.05
C PRO A 42 5.47 -9.81 8.45
N TYR A 43 5.10 -9.05 9.49
CA TYR A 43 5.52 -9.35 10.86
C TYR A 43 4.53 -10.23 11.63
N CYS A 44 3.23 -10.00 11.46
CA CYS A 44 2.19 -10.76 12.15
C CYS A 44 1.37 -11.64 11.20
N SER A 45 1.69 -11.64 9.89
CA SER A 45 0.95 -12.35 8.83
C SER A 45 -0.55 -12.05 8.80
N ALA A 46 -0.97 -10.95 9.42
CA ALA A 46 -2.35 -10.56 9.50
C ALA A 46 -2.75 -9.65 8.36
N LEU A 47 -3.98 -9.81 7.89
CA LEU A 47 -4.58 -8.97 6.86
C LEU A 47 -5.22 -7.73 7.50
N PHE A 48 -4.88 -6.54 7.00
CA PHE A 48 -5.44 -5.28 7.46
C PHE A 48 -5.73 -4.33 6.29
N LYS A 49 -6.49 -3.27 6.53
CA LYS A 49 -6.66 -2.17 5.57
C LYS A 49 -5.87 -0.98 6.10
N SER A 50 -5.05 -0.35 5.26
CA SER A 50 -4.37 0.88 5.67
C SER A 50 -5.38 2.00 5.86
N SER A 51 -5.41 2.58 7.05
CA SER A 51 -6.27 3.74 7.37
C SER A 51 -5.71 5.07 6.83
N GLN A 52 -4.50 5.06 6.27
CA GLN A 52 -3.87 6.26 5.71
C GLN A 52 -4.58 6.68 4.42
N ARG A 53 -5.43 7.71 4.56
CA ARG A 53 -5.87 8.55 3.43
C ARG A 53 -4.71 9.51 3.14
N PHE A 54 -3.92 9.19 2.12
CA PHE A 54 -2.95 10.13 1.51
C PHE A 54 -3.66 11.08 0.55
#